data_AF-A0A3S3RZD4-F1
#
_entry.id   AF-A0A3S3RZD4-F1
#
_cell.length_a   1.000
_cell.length_b   1.000
_cell.length_c   1.000
_cell.angle_alpha   90.00
_cell.angle_beta   90.00
_cell.angle_gamma   90.00
#
_symmetry.space_group_name_H-M   'P 1'
#
loop_
_entity.id
_entity.type
_entity.pdbx_description
1 polymer ?
#
loop_
_entity_poly.entity_id
_entity_poly.type
_entity_poly.pdbx_seq_one_letter_code
_entity_poly.pdbx_strand_id
1 'polypeptide(L)'
;MTSEEKLIHVEVVYALPEAQRVIKLAITPDTQVQEIIEQSGVLEMYPEIDLKKNKVGVYSRNVKLNATVHDGDRLEIYRPLLADPKEIRRKRAEQAKQEALDAKAAQKA
;
A
#
# COMPACT_ATOMS: atom_id res chain seq x y z
N MET A 1 -29.49 -11.34 24.15
CA MET A 1 -28.41 -10.51 24.72
C MET A 1 -27.80 -9.74 23.57
N THR A 2 -28.38 -8.60 23.23
CA THR A 2 -27.80 -7.69 22.23
C THR A 2 -26.77 -6.85 22.96
N SER A 3 -25.51 -7.31 22.93
CA SER A 3 -24.40 -6.48 23.34
C SER A 3 -24.49 -5.18 22.54
N GLU A 4 -24.54 -4.04 23.21
CA GLU A 4 -24.37 -2.74 22.56
C GLU A 4 -23.01 -2.78 21.86
N GLU A 5 -23.01 -2.95 20.54
CA GLU A 5 -21.81 -2.89 19.72
C GLU A 5 -21.35 -1.44 19.72
N LYS A 6 -20.52 -1.12 20.72
CA LYS A 6 -19.96 0.21 20.89
C LYS A 6 -18.94 0.44 19.78
N LEU A 7 -19.39 1.06 18.70
CA LEU A 7 -18.52 1.41 17.58
C LEU A 7 -17.37 2.29 18.05
N ILE A 8 -16.16 1.98 17.58
CA ILE A 8 -14.96 2.79 17.79
C ILE A 8 -14.63 3.51 16.48
N HIS A 9 -14.08 4.72 16.59
CA HIS A 9 -13.73 5.56 15.47
C HIS A 9 -12.23 5.45 15.21
N VAL A 10 -11.87 5.15 13.96
CA VAL A 10 -10.49 5.00 13.55
C VAL A 10 -10.24 5.79 12.27
N GLU A 11 -8.97 6.11 12.03
CA GLU A 11 -8.55 6.84 10.84
C GLU A 11 -7.56 6.01 10.03
N VAL A 12 -7.89 5.71 8.77
CA VAL A 12 -6.96 5.09 7.82
C VAL A 12 -6.30 6.18 7.00
N VAL A 13 -4.98 6.19 7.00
CA VAL A 13 -4.14 7.20 6.36
C VAL A 13 -3.21 6.58 5.33
N TYR A 14 -3.25 7.12 4.12
CA TYR A 14 -2.32 6.79 3.06
C TYR A 14 -1.55 8.05 2.64
N ALA A 15 -0.23 8.03 2.88
CA ALA A 15 0.65 9.17 2.63
C ALA A 15 1.33 9.05 1.25
N LEU A 16 0.86 9.85 0.29
CA LEU A 16 1.46 10.04 -1.02
C LEU A 16 2.48 11.20 -0.98
N PRO A 17 3.40 11.31 -1.96
CA PRO A 17 4.34 12.43 -2.03
C PRO A 17 3.65 13.79 -2.14
N GLU A 18 2.53 13.83 -2.87
CA GLU A 18 1.85 15.07 -3.23
C GLU A 18 0.63 15.36 -2.35
N ALA A 19 0.12 14.35 -1.65
CA ALA A 19 -1.08 14.46 -0.82
C ALA A 19 -1.10 13.41 0.28
N GLN A 20 -1.92 13.63 1.31
CA GLN A 20 -2.30 12.60 2.26
C GLN A 20 -3.79 12.33 2.13
N ARG A 21 -4.16 11.05 2.11
CA ARG A 21 -5.55 10.63 2.21
C ARG A 21 -5.82 10.19 3.65
N VAL A 22 -6.85 10.76 4.25
CA VAL A 22 -7.34 10.38 5.59
C VAL A 22 -8.80 9.97 5.44
N ILE A 23 -9.12 8.76 5.87
CA ILE A 23 -10.46 8.16 5.81
C ILE A 23 -10.86 7.83 7.24
N LYS A 24 -11.96 8.42 7.71
CA LYS A 24 -12.51 8.13 9.04
C LYS A 24 -13.62 7.12 8.90
N LEU A 25 -13.61 6.09 9.74
CA LEU A 25 -14.65 5.08 9.77
C LEU A 25 -14.96 4.64 11.20
N ALA A 26 -16.21 4.24 11.41
CA ALA A 26 -16.69 3.66 12.66
C ALA A 26 -16.78 2.15 12.47
N ILE A 27 -16.07 1.40 13.31
CA ILE A 27 -15.95 -0.06 13.23
C ILE A 27 -16.35 -0.71 14.54
N THR A 28 -16.69 -1.99 14.52
CA THR A 28 -16.89 -2.74 15.75
C THR A 28 -15.56 -2.94 16.48
N PRO A 29 -15.55 -2.93 17.81
CA PRO A 29 -14.40 -3.38 18.59
C PRO A 29 -13.95 -4.77 18.10
N ASP A 30 -12.67 -5.06 18.24
CA ASP A 30 -12.05 -6.33 17.82
C ASP A 30 -12.00 -6.58 16.31
N THR A 31 -12.38 -5.59 15.48
CA THR A 31 -12.13 -5.65 14.02
C THR A 31 -10.61 -5.65 13.76
N GLN A 32 -10.18 -6.54 12.86
CA GLN A 32 -8.77 -6.65 12.50
C GLN A 32 -8.34 -5.52 11.57
N VAL A 33 -7.09 -5.07 11.70
CA VAL A 33 -6.48 -4.05 10.85
C VAL A 33 -6.74 -4.26 9.35
N GLN A 34 -6.62 -5.51 8.87
CA GLN A 34 -6.90 -5.84 7.47
C GLN A 34 -8.32 -5.46 7.06
N GLU A 35 -9.29 -5.87 7.85
CA GLU A 35 -10.71 -5.69 7.58
C GLU A 35 -11.10 -4.22 7.67
N ILE A 36 -10.48 -3.46 8.57
CA ILE A 36 -10.64 -1.98 8.65
C ILE A 36 -10.14 -1.33 7.36
N ILE A 37 -8.99 -1.76 6.83
CA ILE A 37 -8.45 -1.22 5.58
C ILE A 37 -9.34 -1.57 4.41
N GLU A 38 -9.86 -2.80 4.34
CA GLU A 38 -10.81 -3.23 3.31
C GLU A 38 -12.11 -2.41 3.38
N GLN A 39 -12.69 -2.26 4.58
CA GLN A 39 -13.91 -1.45 4.80
C GLN A 39 -13.71 0.05 4.50
N SER A 40 -12.49 0.56 4.65
CA SER A 40 -12.18 1.96 4.32
C SER A 40 -12.28 2.28 2.83
N GLY A 41 -12.29 1.26 1.96
CA GLY A 41 -12.30 1.42 0.49
C GLY A 41 -10.99 1.98 -0.07
N VAL A 42 -9.95 2.13 0.74
CA VAL A 42 -8.65 2.67 0.30
C VAL A 42 -7.99 1.78 -0.75
N LEU A 43 -8.23 0.46 -0.71
CA LEU A 43 -7.70 -0.51 -1.69
C LEU A 43 -8.35 -0.34 -3.06
N GLU A 44 -9.63 0.04 -3.10
CA GLU A 44 -10.34 0.34 -4.36
C GLU A 44 -9.91 1.69 -4.93
N MET A 45 -9.64 2.65 -4.04
CA MET A 45 -9.20 4.00 -4.40
C MET A 45 -7.74 4.02 -4.89
N TYR A 46 -6.90 3.12 -4.37
CA TYR A 46 -5.48 3.00 -4.67
C TYR A 46 -5.11 1.54 -4.93
N PRO A 47 -5.31 1.03 -6.17
CA PRO A 47 -5.02 -0.36 -6.53
C PRO A 47 -3.53 -0.72 -6.46
N GLU A 48 -2.63 0.27 -6.31
CA GLU A 48 -1.21 0.05 -6.06
C GLU A 48 -0.89 -0.43 -4.65
N ILE A 49 -1.83 -0.36 -3.71
CA ILE A 49 -1.66 -0.83 -2.34
C ILE A 49 -1.74 -2.36 -2.32
N ASP A 50 -0.65 -3.01 -1.94
CA ASP A 50 -0.61 -4.46 -1.71
C ASP A 50 -0.31 -4.71 -0.23
N LEU A 51 -1.32 -5.11 0.55
CA LEU A 51 -1.16 -5.36 1.99
C LEU A 51 -0.13 -6.45 2.34
N LYS A 52 0.30 -7.28 1.37
CA LYS A 52 1.39 -8.24 1.58
C LYS A 52 2.77 -7.58 1.52
N LYS A 53 2.90 -6.43 0.85
CA LYS A 53 4.16 -5.69 0.65
C LYS A 53 4.19 -4.40 1.47
N ASN A 54 3.06 -3.71 1.55
CA ASN A 54 2.90 -2.48 2.31
C ASN A 54 2.95 -2.80 3.80
N LYS A 55 3.79 -2.06 4.53
CA LYS A 55 3.77 -2.10 5.98
C LYS A 55 2.61 -1.24 6.46
N VAL A 56 1.92 -1.72 7.49
CA VAL A 56 0.91 -0.94 8.21
C VAL A 56 1.46 -0.61 9.59
N GLY A 57 1.17 0.60 10.07
CA GLY A 57 1.48 1.00 11.42
C GLY A 57 0.33 1.71 12.10
N VAL A 58 0.38 1.76 13.43
CA VAL A 58 -0.48 2.60 14.28
C VAL A 58 0.43 3.47 15.12
N TYR A 59 0.25 4.80 15.07
CA TYR A 59 1.09 5.77 15.79
C TYR A 59 2.61 5.50 15.66
N SER A 60 3.10 5.41 14.42
CA SER A 60 4.52 5.13 14.11
C SER A 60 5.05 3.76 14.59
N ARG A 61 4.17 2.83 14.99
CA ARG A 61 4.53 1.46 15.33
C ARG A 61 4.02 0.48 14.29
N ASN A 62 4.87 -0.40 13.80
CA ASN A 62 4.44 -1.47 12.91
C ASN A 62 3.43 -2.39 13.59
N VAL A 63 2.32 -2.64 12.90
CA VAL A 63 1.23 -3.51 13.37
C VAL A 63 1.03 -4.65 12.39
N LYS A 64 0.58 -5.80 12.89
CA LYS A 64 0.18 -6.91 12.04
C LYS A 64 -1.24 -6.67 11.52
N LEU A 65 -1.51 -7.20 10.34
CA LEU A 65 -2.84 -7.14 9.71
C LEU A 65 -3.94 -7.80 10.55
N ASN A 66 -3.59 -8.75 11.41
CA ASN A 66 -4.51 -9.46 12.30
C ASN A 66 -4.59 -8.89 13.72
N ALA A 67 -3.96 -7.74 13.97
CA ALA A 67 -4.10 -7.06 15.25
C ALA A 67 -5.43 -6.30 15.32
N THR A 68 -5.89 -6.03 16.53
CA THR A 68 -7.02 -5.15 16.81
C THR A 68 -6.53 -3.72 17.09
N VAL A 69 -7.44 -2.76 17.06
CA VAL A 69 -7.18 -1.33 17.30
C VAL A 69 -8.15 -0.77 18.32
N HIS A 70 -7.84 0.43 18.83
CA HIS A 70 -8.62 1.14 19.82
C HIS A 70 -9.28 2.38 19.22
N ASP A 71 -10.24 2.93 19.96
CA ASP A 71 -10.89 4.19 19.61
C ASP A 71 -9.88 5.34 19.50
N GLY A 72 -9.94 6.07 18.40
CA GLY A 72 -9.00 7.14 18.06
C GLY A 72 -7.68 6.66 17.45
N ASP A 73 -7.51 5.37 17.16
CA ASP A 73 -6.29 4.89 16.50
C ASP A 73 -6.19 5.37 15.04
N ARG A 74 -4.96 5.73 14.65
CA ARG A 74 -4.62 6.10 13.27
C ARG A 74 -3.78 5.02 12.61
N LEU A 75 -4.35 4.38 11.62
CA LEU A 75 -3.77 3.34 10.78
C LEU A 75 -3.04 3.97 9.59
N GLU A 76 -1.72 3.89 9.59
CA GLU A 76 -0.85 4.44 8.55
C GLU A 76 -0.42 3.32 7.59
N ILE A 77 -0.77 3.44 6.31
CA ILE A 77 -0.33 2.53 5.24
C ILE A 77 0.95 3.11 4.62
N TYR A 78 2.09 2.47 4.87
CA TYR A 78 3.38 2.87 4.30
C TYR A 78 3.53 2.36 2.87
N ARG A 79 4.21 3.16 2.04
CA ARG A 79 4.54 2.79 0.67
C ARG A 79 5.72 1.80 0.64
N PRO A 80 5.68 0.77 -0.22
CA PRO A 80 6.85 -0.07 -0.45
C PRO A 80 7.96 0.78 -1.06
N LEU A 81 9.22 0.48 -0.72
CA LEU A 81 10.35 1.13 -1.35
C LEU A 81 10.37 0.79 -2.84
N LEU A 82 10.36 1.82 -3.68
CA LEU A 82 10.32 1.71 -5.14
C LEU A 82 11.71 1.34 -5.67
N ALA A 83 12.19 0.15 -5.32
CA ALA A 83 13.38 -0.42 -5.91
C ALA A 83 13.22 -1.93 -5.95
N ASP A 84 12.72 -2.45 -7.07
CA ASP A 84 13.04 -3.82 -7.48
C ASP A 84 14.25 -3.74 -8.43
N PRO A 85 15.48 -4.00 -7.94
CA PRO A 85 16.71 -3.84 -8.73
C PRO A 85 16.77 -4.77 -9.94
N LYS A 86 15.94 -5.84 -9.97
CA LYS A 86 15.92 -6.82 -11.07
C LYS A 86 15.23 -6.30 -12.32
N GLU A 87 14.13 -5.57 -12.18
CA GLU A 87 13.37 -5.02 -13.31
C GLU A 87 14.17 -3.93 -14.04
N ILE A 88 14.88 -3.06 -13.29
CA ILE A 88 15.76 -2.03 -13.86
C ILE A 88 16.95 -2.68 -14.59
N ARG A 89 17.52 -3.77 -14.04
CA ARG A 89 18.62 -4.49 -14.70
C ARG A 89 18.17 -5.21 -15.98
N ARG A 90 16.96 -5.79 -16.01
CA ARG A 90 16.41 -6.44 -17.21
C ARG A 90 16.19 -5.43 -18.34
N LYS A 91 15.53 -4.30 -18.05
CA LYS A 91 15.24 -3.27 -19.06
C LYS A 91 16.51 -2.68 -19.68
N ARG A 92 17.57 -2.44 -18.89
CA ARG A 92 18.85 -1.95 -19.41
C ARG A 92 19.56 -2.97 -20.32
N ALA A 93 19.48 -4.26 -19.97
CA ALA A 93 20.07 -5.31 -20.80
C ALA A 93 19.32 -5.49 -22.14
N GLU A 94 17.99 -5.34 -22.13
CA GLU A 94 17.17 -5.38 -23.35
C GLU A 94 17.41 -4.16 -24.25
N GLN A 95 17.52 -2.95 -23.69
CA GLN A 95 17.82 -1.73 -24.44
C GLN A 95 19.20 -1.79 -25.11
N ALA A 96 20.25 -2.21 -24.40
CA ALA A 96 21.59 -2.34 -24.97
C ALA A 96 21.65 -3.38 -26.12
N LYS A 97 20.83 -4.43 -26.03
CA LYS A 97 20.74 -5.46 -27.09
C LYS A 97 20.00 -4.93 -28.32
N GLN A 98 18.93 -4.14 -28.13
CA GLN A 98 18.18 -3.54 -29.22
C GLN A 98 19.00 -2.47 -29.95
N GLU A 99 19.70 -1.58 -29.22
CA GLU A 99 20.60 -0.58 -29.79
C GLU A 99 21.72 -1.22 -30.63
N ALA A 100 22.29 -2.34 -30.16
CA ALA A 100 23.31 -3.07 -30.91
C ALA A 100 22.76 -3.77 -32.18
N LEU A 101 21.48 -4.13 -32.20
CA LEU A 101 20.82 -4.72 -33.37
C LEU A 101 20.46 -3.63 -34.38
N ASP A 102 19.93 -2.50 -33.92
CA ASP A 102 19.54 -1.38 -34.78
C ASP A 102 20.77 -0.72 -35.44
N ALA A 103 21.88 -0.59 -34.71
CA ALA A 103 23.15 -0.11 -35.27
C ALA A 103 23.72 -1.03 -36.37
N LYS A 104 23.47 -2.34 -36.29
CA LYS A 104 23.89 -3.31 -37.32
C LYS A 104 22.99 -3.32 -38.54
N ALA A 105 21.70 -3.01 -38.38
CA ALA A 105 20.76 -2.91 -39.48
C ALA A 105 21.01 -1.64 -40.33
N ALA A 106 21.34 -0.51 -39.68
CA ALA A 106 21.63 0.76 -40.35
C ALA A 106 22.95 0.77 -41.15
N GLN A 107 23.92 -0.08 -40.81
CA GLN A 107 25.18 -0.22 -41.58
C GLN A 107 25.06 -1.14 -42.81
N LYS A 108 23.92 -1.82 -42.99
CA LYS A 108 23.73 -2.82 -44.05
C LYS A 108 22.66 -2.43 -45.10
N ALA A 109 22.11 -1.22 -44.99
CA ALA A 109 21.27 -0.56 -45.98
C ALA A 109 22.07 0.55 -46.67
#